data_AF-A0A365N1Q0-F1
#
_entry.id   AF-A0A365N1Q0-F1
#
_cell.length_a   1.000
_cell.length_b   1.000
_cell.length_c   1.000
_cell.angle_alpha   90.00
_cell.angle_beta   90.00
_cell.angle_gamma   90.00
#
_symmetry.space_group_name_H-M   'P 1'
#
loop_
_entity.id
_entity.type
_entity.pdbx_description
1 polymer ?
#
loop_
_entity_poly.entity_id
_entity_poly.type
_entity_poly.pdbx_seq_one_letter_code
_entity_poly.pdbx_strand_id
1 'polypeptide(L)'
;MGAMNAKKFREWSDRWNEDFRHYYYIKRANGYYPSLFQFTSKYKGKYEVNFDNVKETLHIILPKDDYYHKDVSAQKAIRKQLENAIAKEMPRYWVKDDARHREKEDRFAREVEEHYQEEEAKVPRRGK
;
A
#
# COMPACT_ATOMS: atom_id res chain seq x y z
N MET A 1 24.01 6.52 20.88
CA MET A 1 23.00 5.49 20.55
C MET A 1 21.79 6.01 19.74
N GLY A 2 21.76 7.25 19.23
CA GLY A 2 20.59 7.77 18.48
C GLY A 2 20.55 7.45 16.97
N ALA A 3 21.71 7.27 16.32
CA ALA A 3 21.77 7.04 14.86
C ALA A 3 21.34 5.62 14.43
N MET A 4 21.47 4.62 15.31
CA MET A 4 21.06 3.23 15.03
C MET A 4 19.53 3.08 15.05
N ASN A 5 18.83 3.79 15.94
CA ASN A 5 17.37 3.78 16.00
C ASN A 5 16.76 4.53 14.81
N ALA A 6 17.31 5.69 14.43
CA ALA A 6 16.83 6.43 13.26
C ALA A 6 17.03 5.65 11.94
N LYS A 7 18.15 4.93 11.78
CA LYS A 7 18.42 4.14 10.57
C LYS A 7 17.50 2.92 10.47
N LYS A 8 17.31 2.19 11.57
CA LYS A 8 16.37 1.05 11.62
C LYS A 8 14.92 1.50 11.38
N PHE A 9 14.50 2.60 12.00
CA PHE A 9 13.16 3.18 11.76
C PHE A 9 12.96 3.59 10.30
N ARG A 10 14.00 4.11 9.64
CA ARG A 10 13.96 4.46 8.21
C ARG A 10 13.84 3.24 7.31
N GLU A 11 14.67 2.21 7.52
CA GLU A 11 14.60 0.95 6.77
C GLU A 11 13.25 0.24 6.96
N TRP A 12 12.66 0.38 8.15
CA TRP A 12 11.36 -0.20 8.48
C TRP A 12 10.19 0.60 7.85
N SER A 13 10.28 1.94 7.87
CA SER A 13 9.35 2.83 7.16
C SER A 13 9.39 2.61 5.65
N ASP A 14 10.57 2.38 5.06
CA ASP A 14 10.71 2.08 3.64
C ASP A 14 10.07 0.73 3.28
N ARG A 15 10.25 -0.29 4.13
CA ARG A 15 9.64 -1.61 3.92
C ARG A 15 8.12 -1.58 4.07
N TRP A 16 7.61 -0.79 5.02
CA TRP A 16 6.18 -0.58 5.18
C TRP A 16 5.57 0.18 4.00
N ASN A 17 6.20 1.27 3.57
CA ASN A 17 5.80 2.01 2.38
C ASN A 17 5.83 1.12 1.13
N GLU A 18 6.78 0.17 1.08
CA GLU A 18 6.87 -0.86 0.05
C GLU A 18 5.73 -1.85 0.08
N ASP A 19 5.22 -2.29 1.21
CA ASP A 19 4.03 -3.14 1.20
C ASP A 19 2.75 -2.34 0.95
N PHE A 20 2.68 -1.09 1.41
CA PHE A 20 1.49 -0.23 1.34
C PHE A 20 1.22 0.37 -0.03
N ARG A 21 2.22 0.42 -0.92
CA ARG A 21 2.03 0.91 -2.29
C ARG A 21 1.35 -0.09 -3.23
N HIS A 22 1.20 -1.36 -2.83
CA HIS A 22 0.63 -2.40 -3.69
C HIS A 22 -0.87 -2.57 -3.46
N TYR A 23 -1.61 -2.50 -4.55
CA TYR A 23 -3.07 -2.60 -4.58
C TYR A 23 -3.52 -3.78 -5.41
N TYR A 24 -4.24 -4.72 -4.78
CA TYR A 24 -4.82 -5.87 -5.45
C TYR A 24 -6.32 -5.71 -5.65
N TYR A 25 -6.76 -6.03 -6.86
CA TYR A 25 -8.17 -6.09 -7.24
C TYR A 25 -8.46 -7.43 -7.91
N ILE A 26 -9.65 -7.96 -7.67
CA ILE A 26 -10.16 -9.19 -8.26
C ILE A 26 -11.11 -8.84 -9.41
N LYS A 27 -11.00 -9.57 -10.51
CA LYS A 27 -11.92 -9.45 -11.64
C LYS A 27 -13.32 -9.91 -11.25
N ARG A 28 -14.32 -9.10 -11.58
CA ARG A 28 -15.75 -9.37 -11.32
C ARG A 28 -16.53 -9.76 -12.57
N ALA A 29 -16.14 -9.25 -13.74
CA ALA A 29 -16.84 -9.46 -14.99
C ALA A 29 -15.90 -9.47 -16.20
N ASN A 30 -16.34 -10.12 -17.28
CA ASN A 30 -15.67 -10.12 -18.58
C ASN A 30 -15.89 -8.81 -19.33
N GLY A 31 -15.07 -8.54 -20.36
CA GLY A 31 -15.18 -7.31 -21.17
C GLY A 31 -14.53 -6.07 -20.52
N TYR A 32 -13.64 -6.26 -19.56
CA TYR A 32 -12.94 -5.18 -18.86
C TYR A 32 -11.86 -4.49 -19.71
N TYR A 33 -11.37 -5.15 -20.77
CA TYR A 33 -10.23 -4.70 -21.58
C TYR A 33 -10.31 -3.23 -22.02
N PRO A 34 -11.44 -2.73 -22.59
CA PRO A 34 -11.54 -1.32 -22.98
C PRO A 34 -11.39 -0.35 -21.81
N SER A 35 -12.03 -0.65 -20.67
CA SER A 35 -11.98 0.21 -19.49
C SER A 35 -10.60 0.17 -18.83
N LEU A 36 -9.97 -1.00 -18.80
CA LEU A 36 -8.60 -1.18 -18.31
C LEU A 36 -7.60 -0.43 -19.20
N PHE A 37 -7.73 -0.53 -20.51
CA PHE A 37 -6.87 0.19 -21.45
C PHE A 37 -7.01 1.72 -21.31
N GLN A 38 -8.24 2.22 -21.18
CA GLN A 38 -8.47 3.65 -20.92
C GLN A 38 -7.84 4.09 -19.59
N PHE A 39 -8.02 3.29 -18.54
CA PHE A 39 -7.42 3.56 -17.24
C PHE A 39 -5.90 3.61 -17.29
N THR A 40 -5.25 2.57 -17.85
CA THR A 40 -3.77 2.52 -17.93
C THR A 40 -3.19 3.62 -18.80
N SER A 41 -3.88 4.00 -19.88
CA SER A 41 -3.49 5.13 -20.73
C SER A 41 -3.60 6.47 -19.98
N LYS A 42 -4.71 6.71 -19.28
CA LYS A 42 -4.98 7.95 -18.54
C LYS A 42 -4.05 8.17 -17.35
N TYR A 43 -3.71 7.10 -16.63
CA TYR A 43 -2.84 7.14 -15.45
C TYR A 43 -1.41 6.67 -15.73
N LYS A 44 -1.01 6.65 -17.02
CA LYS A 44 0.36 6.30 -17.42
C LYS A 44 1.37 7.18 -16.68
N GLY A 45 2.37 6.54 -16.06
CA GLY A 45 3.40 7.22 -15.28
C GLY A 45 2.95 7.69 -13.88
N LYS A 46 1.65 7.66 -13.57
CA LYS A 46 1.15 7.88 -12.21
C LYS A 46 1.11 6.60 -11.39
N TYR A 47 0.74 5.49 -12.02
CA TYR A 47 0.70 4.16 -11.40
C TYR A 47 1.33 3.14 -12.35
N GLU A 48 1.98 2.13 -11.77
CA GLU A 48 2.29 0.91 -12.51
C GLU A 48 1.10 -0.04 -12.39
N VAL A 49 0.65 -0.60 -13.51
CA VAL A 49 -0.54 -1.45 -13.55
C VAL A 49 -0.17 -2.76 -14.24
N ASN A 50 -0.17 -3.83 -13.47
CA ASN A 50 0.13 -5.19 -13.89
C ASN A 50 -1.14 -6.04 -13.84
N PHE A 51 -1.42 -6.78 -14.89
CA PHE A 51 -2.55 -7.69 -14.92
C PHE A 51 -2.08 -9.14 -14.99
N ASP A 52 -2.41 -9.91 -13.96
CA ASP A 52 -2.16 -11.35 -13.91
C ASP A 52 -3.34 -12.09 -14.54
N ASN A 53 -3.16 -12.53 -15.79
CA ASN A 53 -4.14 -13.30 -16.54
C ASN A 53 -4.51 -14.63 -15.88
N VAL A 54 -3.59 -15.26 -15.15
CA VAL A 54 -3.78 -16.60 -14.57
C VAL A 54 -4.60 -16.52 -13.30
N LYS A 55 -4.32 -15.54 -12.46
CA LYS A 55 -5.04 -15.31 -11.20
C LYS A 55 -6.25 -14.39 -11.36
N GLU A 56 -6.45 -13.83 -12.56
CA GLU A 56 -7.45 -12.81 -12.86
C GLU A 56 -7.42 -11.62 -11.87
N THR A 57 -6.20 -11.25 -11.44
CA THR A 57 -5.98 -10.16 -10.50
C THR A 57 -5.34 -8.97 -11.18
N LEU A 58 -5.86 -7.78 -10.88
CA LEU A 58 -5.24 -6.51 -11.25
C LEU A 58 -4.39 -6.03 -10.08
N HIS A 59 -3.13 -5.74 -10.37
CA HIS A 59 -2.14 -5.25 -9.42
C HIS A 59 -1.72 -3.84 -9.80
N ILE A 60 -1.93 -2.89 -8.90
CA ILE A 60 -1.58 -1.49 -9.11
C ILE A 60 -0.53 -1.09 -8.08
N ILE A 61 0.54 -0.46 -8.51
CA ILE A 61 1.66 -0.06 -7.66
C ILE A 61 1.78 1.47 -7.70
N LEU A 62 1.73 2.08 -6.52
CA LEU A 62 1.95 3.52 -6.36
C LEU A 62 3.44 3.86 -6.54
N PRO A 63 3.78 5.05 -7.08
CA PRO A 63 5.14 5.39 -7.46
C PRO A 63 6.03 5.59 -6.22
N LYS A 64 7.22 4.99 -6.24
CA LYS A 64 8.13 4.95 -5.09
C LYS A 64 8.64 6.33 -4.65
N ASP A 65 9.20 7.08 -5.59
CA ASP A 65 9.87 8.37 -5.31
C ASP A 65 8.93 9.45 -4.75
N ASP A 66 7.64 9.41 -5.14
CA ASP A 66 6.65 10.38 -4.64
C ASP A 66 5.91 9.88 -3.39
N TYR A 67 5.83 8.56 -3.15
CA TYR A 67 5.04 7.99 -2.05
C TYR A 67 5.80 7.87 -0.72
N TYR A 68 7.10 7.59 -0.73
CA TYR A 68 7.84 7.19 0.48
C TYR A 68 8.23 8.37 1.36
N HIS A 69 8.31 9.55 0.76
CA HIS A 69 8.67 10.78 1.46
C HIS A 69 7.44 11.58 1.93
N LYS A 70 6.23 11.08 1.66
CA LYS A 70 4.97 11.71 2.09
C LYS A 70 4.55 11.20 3.46
N ASP A 71 3.87 12.05 4.22
CA ASP A 71 3.27 11.67 5.48
C ASP A 71 2.10 10.69 5.29
N VAL A 72 1.70 10.02 6.36
CA VAL A 72 0.63 9.01 6.36
C VAL A 72 -0.70 9.56 5.84
N SER A 73 -1.02 10.84 6.10
CA SER A 73 -2.27 11.45 5.61
C SER A 73 -2.23 11.66 4.11
N ALA A 74 -1.12 12.14 3.58
CA ALA A 74 -0.90 12.28 2.14
C ALA A 74 -0.89 10.93 1.41
N GLN A 75 -0.29 9.90 2.00
CA GLN A 75 -0.34 8.53 1.49
C GLN A 75 -1.78 8.00 1.43
N LYS A 76 -2.55 8.17 2.52
CA LYS A 76 -3.99 7.82 2.55
C LYS A 76 -4.81 8.58 1.49
N ALA A 77 -4.46 9.83 1.21
CA ALA A 77 -5.13 10.61 0.17
C ALA A 77 -4.87 10.03 -1.24
N ILE A 78 -3.62 9.66 -1.55
CA ILE A 78 -3.27 9.02 -2.83
C ILE A 78 -4.00 7.70 -2.99
N ARG A 79 -4.04 6.89 -1.93
CA ARG A 79 -4.80 5.63 -1.87
C ARG A 79 -6.27 5.85 -2.21
N LYS A 80 -6.92 6.80 -1.53
CA LYS A 80 -8.32 7.15 -1.77
C LYS A 80 -8.56 7.66 -3.20
N GLN A 81 -7.61 8.39 -3.78
CA GLN A 81 -7.69 8.83 -5.17
C GLN A 81 -7.67 7.65 -6.14
N LEU A 82 -6.78 6.67 -5.94
CA LEU A 82 -6.74 5.45 -6.74
C LEU A 82 -8.06 4.68 -6.63
N GLU A 83 -8.55 4.45 -5.41
CA GLU A 83 -9.82 3.74 -5.16
C GLU A 83 -11.00 4.43 -5.86
N ASN A 84 -11.08 5.76 -5.78
CA ASN A 84 -12.10 6.54 -6.47
C ASN A 84 -11.95 6.46 -7.99
N ALA A 85 -10.73 6.44 -8.53
CA ALA A 85 -10.49 6.33 -9.96
C ALA A 85 -10.96 4.97 -10.49
N ILE A 86 -10.65 3.88 -9.79
CA ILE A 86 -11.11 2.52 -10.13
C ILE A 86 -12.64 2.45 -10.04
N ALA A 87 -13.23 2.94 -8.96
CA ALA A 87 -14.68 2.92 -8.78
C ALA A 87 -15.43 3.77 -9.82
N LYS A 88 -14.81 4.85 -10.32
CA LYS A 88 -15.41 5.70 -11.36
C LYS A 88 -15.27 5.11 -12.75
N GLU A 89 -14.09 4.58 -13.08
CA GLU A 89 -13.74 4.21 -14.46
C GLU A 89 -13.95 2.73 -14.75
N MET A 90 -13.89 1.87 -13.74
CA MET A 90 -14.07 0.43 -13.88
C MET A 90 -14.99 -0.23 -12.83
N PRO A 91 -16.13 0.39 -12.42
CA PRO A 91 -16.95 -0.07 -11.29
C PRO A 91 -17.51 -1.50 -11.44
N ARG A 92 -17.68 -1.97 -12.68
CA ARG A 92 -18.32 -3.26 -12.98
C ARG A 92 -17.33 -4.41 -13.05
N TYR A 93 -16.03 -4.11 -13.19
CA TYR A 93 -15.04 -5.09 -13.60
C TYR A 93 -14.05 -5.47 -12.50
N TRP A 94 -13.80 -4.57 -11.55
CA TRP A 94 -12.81 -4.76 -10.50
C TRP A 94 -13.40 -4.49 -9.13
N VAL A 95 -13.10 -5.36 -8.17
CA VAL A 95 -13.39 -5.17 -6.75
C VAL A 95 -12.10 -5.23 -5.98
N LYS A 96 -11.94 -4.38 -4.96
CA LYS A 96 -10.76 -4.40 -4.10
C LYS A 96 -10.67 -5.75 -3.39
N ASP A 97 -9.48 -6.33 -3.35
CA ASP A 97 -9.22 -7.52 -2.55
C ASP A 97 -9.00 -7.12 -1.09
N ASP A 98 -10.09 -6.79 -0.38
CA ASP A 98 -10.03 -6.35 1.01
C ASP A 98 -9.41 -7.40 1.95
N ALA A 99 -9.48 -8.68 1.62
CA ALA A 99 -8.84 -9.74 2.40
C ALA A 99 -7.31 -9.62 2.35
N ARG A 100 -6.73 -9.54 1.15
CA ARG A 100 -5.27 -9.34 0.99
C ARG A 100 -4.79 -8.01 1.53
N HIS A 101 -5.61 -6.96 1.45
CA HIS A 101 -5.28 -5.66 2.02
C HIS A 101 -5.30 -5.71 3.55
N ARG A 102 -6.35 -6.25 4.17
CA ARG A 102 -6.43 -6.38 5.64
C ARG A 102 -5.33 -7.27 6.20
N GLU A 103 -4.99 -8.39 5.56
CA GLU A 103 -3.89 -9.24 6.03
C GLU A 103 -2.56 -8.46 6.10
N LYS A 104 -2.29 -7.59 5.12
CA LYS A 104 -1.10 -6.74 5.13
C LYS A 104 -1.19 -5.60 6.15
N GLU A 105 -2.36 -4.99 6.32
CA GLU A 105 -2.57 -3.90 7.30
C GLU A 105 -2.54 -4.41 8.75
N ASP A 106 -3.14 -5.58 9.04
CA ASP A 106 -3.16 -6.21 10.38
C ASP A 106 -1.81 -6.79 10.78
N ARG A 107 -1.02 -7.28 9.81
CA ARG A 107 0.36 -7.71 10.06
C ARG A 107 1.21 -6.51 10.48
N PHE A 108 1.03 -5.39 9.79
CA PHE A 108 1.74 -4.16 10.14
C PHE A 108 1.33 -3.60 11.50
N ALA A 109 0.04 -3.53 11.82
CA ALA A 109 -0.41 -3.02 13.12
C ALA A 109 0.21 -3.81 14.29
N ARG A 110 0.29 -5.14 14.14
CA ARG A 110 0.96 -6.02 15.10
C ARG A 110 2.47 -5.80 15.14
N GLU A 111 3.14 -5.77 14.00
CA GLU A 111 4.58 -5.54 13.92
C GLU A 111 4.98 -4.16 14.48
N VAL A 112 4.14 -3.13 14.35
CA VAL A 112 4.34 -1.79 14.95
C VAL A 112 4.20 -1.87 16.47
N GLU A 113 3.11 -2.47 16.94
CA GLU A 113 2.82 -2.57 18.38
C GLU A 113 3.90 -3.39 19.10
N GLU A 114 4.33 -4.52 18.53
CA GLU A 114 5.44 -5.33 19.04
C GLU A 114 6.76 -4.55 19.07
N HIS A 115 7.05 -3.73 18.04
CA HIS A 115 8.28 -2.94 18.00
C HIS A 115 8.28 -1.78 19.02
N TYR A 116 7.13 -1.10 19.23
CA TYR A 116 7.00 -0.10 20.30
C TYR A 116 7.14 -0.74 21.69
N GLN A 117 6.57 -1.94 21.90
CA GLN A 117 6.70 -2.68 23.15
C GLN A 117 8.13 -3.17 23.42
N GLU A 118 8.85 -3.64 22.39
CA GLU A 118 10.26 -4.02 22.52
C GLU A 118 11.19 -2.84 22.82
N GLU A 119 10.89 -1.65 22.30
CA GLU A 119 11.64 -0.43 22.63
C GLU A 119 11.30 0.09 24.03
N GLU A 120 10.04 0.09 24.46
CA GLU A 120 9.65 0.42 25.86
C GLU A 120 10.25 -0.56 26.87
N ALA A 121 10.31 -1.86 26.55
CA ALA A 121 10.89 -2.88 27.42
C ALA A 121 12.42 -2.81 27.53
N LYS A 122 13.10 -2.17 26.59
CA LYS A 122 14.57 -1.97 26.58
C LYS A 122 15.01 -0.64 27.20
N VAL A 123 14.09 0.25 27.59
CA VAL A 123 14.41 1.42 28.41
C VAL A 123 14.58 0.95 29.85
N PRO A 124 15.79 0.98 30.45
CA PRO A 124 15.92 0.72 31.87
C PRO A 124 15.10 1.78 32.62
N ARG A 125 14.15 1.34 33.44
CA ARG A 125 13.47 2.18 34.43
C ARG A 125 14.53 2.71 35.40
N ARG A 126 15.23 3.78 35.03
CA ARG A 126 15.96 4.61 35.98
C ARG A 126 14.94 5.49 36.69
N GLY A 127 14.61 5.11 37.91
CA GLY A 127 13.97 6.04 38.84
C GLY A 127 13.08 5.39 39.87
N LYS A 128 13.69 4.78 40.88
CA LYS A 128 13.58 5.28 42.26
C LYS A 128 14.83 4.91 43.04
#